data_AF-A0A1G8ZMZ4-F1
#
_entry.id   AF-A0A1G8ZMZ4-F1
#
_cell.length_a   1.000
_cell.length_b   1.000
_cell.length_c   1.000
_cell.angle_alpha   90.00
_cell.angle_beta   90.00
_cell.angle_gamma   90.00
#
_symmetry.space_group_name_H-M   'P 1'
#
loop_
_entity.id
_entity.type
_entity.pdbx_description
1 polymer ?
#
loop_
_entity_poly.entity_id
_entity_poly.type
_entity_poly.pdbx_seq_one_letter_code
_entity_poly.pdbx_strand_id
1 'polypeptide(L)'
;MIIGISILGCSIGSRDKVPLEVQAHIEETNEVRILNKHTTTNIQGVYYVGKIFGEKTILQWVEKEGFNGKIQLLVTVDVEEDRVLKVEVLDHQETDSYGGYITEDWFLDRFIGKDPQYQLVAAKVTAKNPEDISIVTGATITSEAVINAVNDAMENYLRIKKEEFKR
;
A
#
# COMPACT_ATOMS: atom_id res chain seq x y z
N MET A 1 -40.58 -21.30 4.27
CA MET A 1 -40.22 -20.03 3.61
C MET A 1 -38.72 -20.01 3.46
N ILE A 2 -38.22 -20.53 2.34
CA ILE A 2 -36.79 -20.67 2.04
C ILE A 2 -36.41 -19.44 1.24
N ILE A 3 -35.60 -18.54 1.81
CA ILE A 3 -34.99 -17.45 1.06
C ILE A 3 -33.53 -17.87 0.87
N GLY A 4 -33.29 -18.58 -0.24
CA GLY A 4 -31.94 -18.91 -0.68
C GLY A 4 -31.23 -17.64 -1.10
N ILE A 5 -30.25 -17.22 -0.31
CA ILE A 5 -29.25 -16.25 -0.74
C ILE A 5 -28.30 -17.04 -1.64
N SER A 6 -28.50 -16.92 -2.96
CA SER A 6 -27.49 -17.33 -3.94
C SER A 6 -26.23 -16.51 -3.70
N ILE A 7 -25.25 -17.12 -3.04
CA ILE A 7 -23.87 -16.64 -2.99
C ILE A 7 -23.32 -16.86 -4.40
N LEU A 8 -23.56 -15.88 -5.28
CA LEU A 8 -23.01 -15.87 -6.63
C LEU A 8 -21.49 -15.84 -6.50
N GLY A 9 -20.85 -16.83 -7.10
CA GLY A 9 -19.49 -17.26 -6.76
C GLY A 9 -18.46 -16.15 -6.84
N CYS A 10 -17.87 -15.82 -5.69
CA CYS A 10 -16.50 -15.32 -5.65
C CYS A 10 -15.65 -16.38 -6.36
N SER A 11 -14.94 -16.00 -7.42
CA SER A 11 -14.02 -16.89 -8.12
C SER A 11 -12.91 -17.27 -7.14
N ILE A 12 -13.10 -18.37 -6.40
CA ILE A 12 -12.18 -18.97 -5.42
C ILE A 12 -10.73 -18.95 -5.97
N GLY A 13 -10.55 -19.18 -7.28
CA GLY A 13 -9.23 -19.24 -7.92
C GLY A 13 -8.45 -17.92 -8.08
N SER A 14 -9.00 -16.73 -7.78
CA SER A 14 -8.22 -15.49 -7.78
C SER A 14 -7.62 -15.19 -6.41
N ARG A 15 -8.34 -15.44 -5.32
CA ARG A 15 -7.87 -15.17 -3.95
C ARG A 15 -6.74 -16.13 -3.54
N ASP A 16 -6.81 -17.40 -3.93
CA ASP A 16 -5.77 -18.40 -3.65
C ASP A 16 -4.39 -18.04 -4.24
N LYS A 17 -4.34 -17.13 -5.22
CA LYS A 17 -3.11 -16.64 -5.85
C LYS A 17 -2.57 -15.37 -5.18
N VAL A 18 -3.30 -14.80 -4.23
CA VAL A 18 -2.85 -13.67 -3.42
C VAL A 18 -2.00 -14.23 -2.26
N PRO A 19 -0.83 -13.66 -1.96
CA PRO A 19 -0.03 -14.06 -0.79
C PRO A 19 -0.84 -13.98 0.51
N LEU A 20 -0.62 -14.93 1.43
CA LEU A 20 -1.39 -15.02 2.69
C LEU A 20 -1.30 -13.73 3.51
N GLU A 21 -0.14 -13.09 3.54
CA GLU A 21 0.09 -11.81 4.20
C GLU A 21 -0.87 -10.75 3.67
N VAL A 22 -0.99 -10.59 2.34
CA VAL A 22 -1.91 -9.64 1.73
C VAL A 22 -3.37 -10.04 1.96
N GLN A 23 -3.69 -11.33 1.95
CA GLN A 23 -5.06 -11.81 2.21
C GLN A 23 -5.56 -11.42 3.61
N ALA A 24 -4.68 -11.31 4.60
CA ALA A 24 -5.03 -10.90 5.97
C ALA A 24 -5.59 -9.47 6.05
N HIS A 25 -5.31 -8.63 5.05
CA HIS A 25 -5.79 -7.24 4.97
C HIS A 25 -7.05 -7.09 4.11
N ILE A 26 -7.62 -8.19 3.62
CA ILE A 26 -8.79 -8.18 2.77
C ILE A 26 -9.90 -8.99 3.45
N GLU A 27 -11.05 -8.36 3.73
CA GLU A 27 -12.21 -9.08 4.25
C GLU A 27 -12.59 -10.27 3.35
N GLU A 28 -13.01 -11.40 3.93
CA GLU A 28 -13.34 -12.61 3.17
C GLU A 28 -14.46 -12.38 2.14
N THR A 29 -15.38 -11.46 2.46
CA THR A 29 -16.51 -11.07 1.61
C THR A 29 -16.11 -10.23 0.40
N ASN A 30 -14.89 -9.67 0.40
CA ASN A 30 -14.44 -8.81 -0.68
C ASN A 30 -13.92 -9.63 -1.86
N GLU A 31 -14.44 -9.30 -3.05
CA GLU A 31 -13.88 -9.78 -4.31
C GLU A 31 -12.52 -9.14 -4.57
N VAL A 32 -11.58 -9.96 -5.08
CA VAL A 32 -10.22 -9.53 -5.41
C VAL A 32 -9.91 -9.84 -6.86
N ARG A 33 -9.48 -8.80 -7.60
CA ARG A 33 -8.98 -8.89 -8.97
C ARG A 33 -7.47 -8.60 -8.97
N ILE A 34 -6.68 -9.59 -9.35
CA ILE A 34 -5.22 -9.43 -9.47
C ILE A 34 -4.88 -8.69 -10.75
N LEU A 35 -4.07 -7.64 -10.64
CA LEU A 35 -3.66 -6.78 -11.75
C LEU A 35 -2.17 -6.99 -12.11
N ASN A 36 -1.79 -8.23 -12.45
CA ASN A 36 -0.39 -8.61 -12.72
C ASN A 36 0.33 -7.76 -13.77
N LYS A 37 -0.38 -7.13 -14.71
CA LYS A 37 0.24 -6.25 -15.71
C LYS A 37 0.85 -4.97 -15.11
N HIS A 38 0.46 -4.62 -13.88
CA HIS A 38 0.86 -3.42 -13.17
C HIS A 38 1.94 -3.67 -12.12
N THR A 39 2.44 -4.90 -12.00
CA THR A 39 3.63 -5.18 -11.19
C THR A 39 4.87 -4.56 -11.83
N THR A 40 5.87 -4.24 -11.01
CA THR A 40 7.16 -3.68 -11.44
C THR A 40 8.29 -4.39 -10.71
N THR A 41 9.54 -3.95 -10.89
CA THR A 41 10.67 -4.49 -10.12
C THR A 41 10.49 -4.34 -8.60
N ASN A 42 9.87 -3.24 -8.15
CA ASN A 42 9.64 -2.97 -6.73
C ASN A 42 8.20 -3.31 -6.29
N ILE A 43 7.28 -3.60 -7.21
CA ILE A 43 5.88 -3.89 -6.87
C ILE A 43 5.59 -5.34 -7.23
N GLN A 44 5.56 -6.21 -6.22
CA GLN A 44 5.40 -7.66 -6.37
C GLN A 44 3.96 -8.08 -6.64
N GLY A 45 3.00 -7.27 -6.18
CA GLY A 45 1.58 -7.56 -6.32
C GLY A 45 0.74 -6.31 -6.40
N VAL A 46 -0.28 -6.35 -7.26
CA VAL A 46 -1.30 -5.29 -7.38
C VAL A 46 -2.67 -5.95 -7.37
N TYR A 47 -3.53 -5.50 -6.48
CA TYR A 47 -4.83 -6.10 -6.22
C TYR A 47 -5.89 -5.01 -6.21
N TYR A 48 -6.88 -5.13 -7.10
CA TYR A 48 -8.10 -4.36 -6.97
C TYR A 48 -9.06 -5.09 -6.04
N VAL A 49 -9.46 -4.43 -4.97
CA VAL A 49 -10.37 -4.95 -3.95
C VAL A 49 -11.65 -4.14 -3.98
N GLY A 50 -12.78 -4.84 -3.94
CA GLY A 50 -14.12 -4.25 -4.05
C GLY A 50 -14.35 -3.04 -3.15
N LYS A 51 -14.45 -3.25 -1.82
CA LYS A 51 -14.57 -2.15 -0.86
C LYS A 51 -13.80 -2.45 0.42
N ILE A 52 -12.78 -1.66 0.71
CA ILE A 52 -12.12 -1.62 2.02
C ILE A 52 -12.47 -0.27 2.64
N PHE A 53 -12.92 -0.26 3.89
CA PHE A 53 -13.48 0.94 4.54
C PHE A 53 -14.66 1.58 3.77
N GLY A 54 -15.35 0.79 2.94
CA GLY A 54 -16.44 1.27 2.07
C GLY A 54 -16.00 1.85 0.72
N GLU A 55 -14.69 1.95 0.49
CA GLU A 55 -14.06 2.61 -0.67
C GLU A 55 -13.43 1.58 -1.63
N LYS A 56 -13.56 1.81 -2.94
CA LYS A 56 -12.89 0.96 -3.94
C LYS A 56 -11.39 1.13 -3.86
N THR A 57 -10.66 0.04 -3.76
CA THR A 57 -9.28 0.11 -3.29
C THR A 57 -8.32 -0.64 -4.19
N ILE A 58 -7.12 -0.06 -4.33
CA ILE A 58 -5.97 -0.73 -4.91
C ILE A 58 -4.98 -1.02 -3.77
N LEU A 59 -4.67 -2.30 -3.58
CA LEU A 59 -3.63 -2.78 -2.67
C LEU A 59 -2.38 -3.10 -3.47
N GLN A 60 -1.23 -2.61 -3.01
CA GLN A 60 0.05 -2.81 -3.67
C GLN A 60 1.06 -3.36 -2.68
N TRP A 61 1.59 -4.54 -2.97
CA TRP A 61 2.69 -5.13 -2.23
C TRP A 61 4.00 -4.63 -2.84
N VAL A 62 4.71 -3.79 -2.09
CA VAL A 62 5.92 -3.10 -2.52
C VAL A 62 7.12 -3.61 -1.74
N GLU A 63 8.22 -3.89 -2.43
CA GLU A 63 9.52 -4.17 -1.83
C GLU A 63 10.51 -3.04 -2.15
N LYS A 64 11.26 -2.62 -1.14
CA LYS A 64 12.34 -1.64 -1.30
C LYS A 64 13.54 -2.00 -0.45
N GLU A 65 14.73 -1.72 -0.95
CA GLU A 65 15.96 -1.89 -0.17
C GLU A 65 16.04 -0.80 0.92
N GLY A 66 16.11 -1.24 2.17
CA GLY A 66 16.36 -0.44 3.37
C GLY A 66 17.84 -0.36 3.72
N PHE A 67 18.16 -0.19 5.00
CA PHE A 67 19.54 -0.09 5.49
C PHE A 67 20.17 -1.47 5.71
N ASN A 68 19.46 -2.38 6.37
CA ASN A 68 19.92 -3.74 6.68
C ASN A 68 19.41 -4.79 5.69
N GLY A 69 18.37 -4.46 4.92
CA GLY A 69 17.81 -5.35 3.92
C GLY A 69 16.49 -4.83 3.38
N LYS A 70 15.76 -5.71 2.71
CA LYS A 70 14.46 -5.37 2.13
C LYS A 70 13.43 -5.02 3.19
N ILE A 71 12.59 -4.05 2.84
CA ILE A 71 11.37 -3.67 3.54
C ILE A 71 10.22 -3.98 2.60
N GLN A 72 9.25 -4.75 3.10
CA GLN A 72 8.04 -5.09 2.39
C GLN A 72 6.87 -4.30 2.96
N LEU A 73 6.15 -3.60 2.10
CA LEU A 73 5.01 -2.75 2.47
C LEU A 73 3.75 -3.19 1.75
N LEU A 74 2.61 -2.98 2.41
CA LEU A 74 1.31 -2.97 1.77
C LEU A 74 0.78 -1.54 1.75
N VAL A 75 0.63 -0.98 0.55
CA VAL A 75 0.08 0.37 0.33
C VAL A 75 -1.34 0.25 -0.20
N THR A 76 -2.28 0.87 0.49
CA THR A 76 -3.71 0.88 0.16
C THR A 76 -4.12 2.26 -0.31
N VAL A 77 -4.68 2.36 -1.52
CA VAL A 77 -5.08 3.63 -2.16
C VAL A 77 -6.56 3.60 -2.53
N ASP A 78 -7.28 4.65 -2.17
CA ASP A 78 -8.67 4.90 -2.58
C ASP A 78 -8.71 5.32 -4.05
N VAL A 79 -9.48 4.58 -4.84
CA VAL A 79 -9.71 4.84 -6.27
C VAL A 79 -10.66 6.02 -6.49
N GLU A 80 -11.57 6.27 -5.56
CA GLU A 80 -12.63 7.27 -5.68
C GLU A 80 -12.11 8.67 -5.32
N GLU A 81 -11.45 8.81 -4.16
CA GLU A 81 -10.95 10.11 -3.66
C GLU A 81 -9.47 10.39 -3.98
N ASP A 82 -8.78 9.51 -4.71
CA ASP A 82 -7.35 9.68 -5.06
C ASP A 82 -6.46 9.96 -3.84
N ARG A 83 -6.50 9.09 -2.84
CA ARG A 83 -5.67 9.24 -1.65
C ARG A 83 -5.16 7.93 -1.10
N VAL A 84 -3.99 7.97 -0.47
CA VAL A 84 -3.49 6.86 0.35
C VAL A 84 -4.38 6.70 1.57
N LEU A 85 -4.87 5.49 1.81
CA LEU A 85 -5.71 5.16 2.97
C LEU A 85 -4.91 4.55 4.11
N LYS A 86 -3.93 3.72 3.78
CA LYS A 86 -3.15 2.98 4.76
C LYS A 86 -1.82 2.53 4.17
N VAL A 87 -0.79 2.54 5.00
CA VAL A 87 0.51 1.92 4.71
C VAL A 87 0.81 0.98 5.88
N GLU A 88 1.19 -0.26 5.56
CA GLU A 88 1.54 -1.26 6.56
C GLU A 88 2.90 -1.87 6.19
N VAL A 89 3.72 -2.16 7.20
CA VAL A 89 4.94 -2.94 7.01
C VAL A 89 4.59 -4.41 7.17
N LEU A 90 4.82 -5.21 6.13
CA LEU A 90 4.60 -6.66 6.14
C LEU A 90 5.83 -7.40 6.68
N ASP A 91 7.03 -6.97 6.29
CA ASP A 91 8.30 -7.56 6.70
C ASP A 91 9.44 -6.52 6.61
N HIS A 92 10.45 -6.64 7.49
CA HIS A 92 11.67 -5.86 7.41
C HIS A 92 12.85 -6.53 8.13
N GLN A 93 14.07 -6.16 7.74
CA GLN A 93 15.32 -6.64 8.38
C GLN A 93 16.06 -5.53 9.18
N GLU A 94 15.39 -4.40 9.35
CA GLU A 94 15.92 -3.24 10.06
C GLU A 94 16.12 -3.51 11.56
N THR A 95 17.11 -2.83 12.16
CA THR A 95 17.36 -2.94 13.59
C THR A 95 16.19 -2.38 14.38
N ASP A 96 15.73 -3.10 15.42
CA ASP A 96 14.63 -2.68 16.30
C ASP A 96 14.82 -1.25 16.82
N SER A 97 16.06 -0.87 17.17
CA SER A 97 16.40 0.50 17.53
C SER A 97 16.45 1.40 16.30
N TYR A 98 15.68 2.49 16.32
CA TYR A 98 15.57 3.51 15.26
C TYR A 98 14.92 3.00 13.97
N GLY A 99 15.49 1.99 13.33
CA GLY A 99 15.00 1.45 12.06
C GLY A 99 13.61 0.82 12.19
N GLY A 100 13.38 0.05 13.25
CA GLY A 100 12.09 -0.60 13.53
C GLY A 100 10.92 0.36 13.73
N TYR A 101 11.18 1.65 14.01
CA TYR A 101 10.12 2.65 14.18
C TYR A 101 9.33 2.96 12.90
N ILE A 102 9.76 2.44 11.74
CA ILE A 102 8.93 2.49 10.54
C ILE A 102 7.65 1.66 10.65
N THR A 103 7.57 0.74 11.61
CA THR A 103 6.38 -0.10 11.85
C THR A 103 5.36 0.59 12.74
N GLU A 104 5.71 1.73 13.34
CA GLU A 104 4.87 2.42 14.31
C GLU A 104 3.80 3.28 13.62
N ASP A 105 2.58 3.25 14.17
CA ASP A 105 1.43 4.00 13.65
C ASP A 105 1.75 5.50 13.48
N TRP A 106 2.46 6.11 14.44
CA TRP A 106 2.81 7.53 14.36
C TRP A 106 3.67 7.88 13.14
N PHE A 107 4.41 6.90 12.59
CA PHE A 107 5.18 7.06 11.37
C PHE A 107 4.34 6.76 10.13
N LEU A 108 3.63 5.64 10.13
CA LEU A 108 2.83 5.17 9.00
C LEU A 108 1.59 6.05 8.74
N ASP A 109 0.96 6.58 9.78
CA ASP A 109 -0.20 7.47 9.67
C ASP A 109 0.12 8.77 8.94
N ARG A 110 1.40 9.16 8.85
CA ARG A 110 1.82 10.32 8.06
C ARG A 110 1.56 10.18 6.57
N PHE A 111 1.37 8.96 6.07
CA PHE A 111 1.06 8.69 4.67
C PHE A 111 -0.44 8.73 4.38
N ILE A 112 -1.31 8.73 5.40
CA ILE A 112 -2.76 8.76 5.21
C ILE A 112 -3.17 10.11 4.61
N GLY A 113 -4.03 10.05 3.60
CA GLY A 113 -4.56 11.24 2.92
C GLY A 113 -3.61 11.87 1.90
N LYS A 114 -2.43 11.28 1.64
CA LYS A 114 -1.53 11.78 0.59
C LYS A 114 -2.14 11.59 -0.78
N ASP A 115 -2.08 12.64 -1.59
CA ASP A 115 -2.57 12.66 -2.95
C ASP A 115 -1.46 12.11 -3.88
N PRO A 116 -1.71 10.99 -4.59
CA PRO A 116 -0.75 10.38 -5.50
C PRO A 116 -0.23 11.29 -6.62
N GLN A 117 -0.86 12.44 -6.89
CA GLN A 117 -0.38 13.43 -7.86
C GLN A 117 0.89 14.15 -7.40
N TYR A 118 1.19 14.13 -6.11
CA TYR A 118 2.33 14.83 -5.54
C TYR A 118 3.34 13.84 -4.95
N GLN A 119 4.62 14.06 -5.25
CA GLN A 119 5.68 13.20 -4.76
C GLN A 119 6.05 13.55 -3.32
N LEU A 120 6.10 12.54 -2.46
CA LEU A 120 6.53 12.69 -1.06
C LEU A 120 8.02 12.93 -0.98
N VAL A 121 8.41 13.80 -0.05
CA VAL A 121 9.79 14.22 0.16
C VAL A 121 10.21 13.96 1.60
N ALA A 122 11.39 13.37 1.80
CA ALA A 122 11.95 13.17 3.12
C ALA A 122 12.38 14.49 3.77
N ALA A 123 11.78 14.82 4.91
CA ALA A 123 12.14 15.99 5.71
C ALA A 123 13.00 15.58 6.92
N LYS A 124 14.21 16.13 6.99
CA LYS A 124 15.19 15.79 8.04
C LYS A 124 14.91 16.38 9.42
N VAL A 125 14.07 17.40 9.51
CA VAL A 125 13.85 18.16 10.76
C VAL A 125 12.37 18.34 11.06
N THR A 126 11.63 18.97 10.16
CA THR A 126 10.19 19.19 10.33
C THR A 126 9.56 19.26 8.95
N ALA A 127 8.42 18.60 8.79
CA ALA A 127 7.58 18.74 7.61
C ALA A 127 7.10 20.18 7.50
N LYS A 128 7.39 20.84 6.37
CA LYS A 128 6.96 22.22 6.08
C LYS A 128 5.84 22.26 5.06
N ASN A 129 5.80 21.26 4.17
CA ASN A 129 4.80 21.10 3.14
C ASN A 129 3.94 19.87 3.43
N PRO A 130 2.74 19.77 2.82
CA PRO A 130 1.92 18.57 2.89
C PRO A 130 2.67 17.31 2.45
N GLU A 131 3.55 17.39 1.45
CA GLU A 131 4.28 16.22 0.93
C GLU A 131 5.51 15.83 1.73
N ASP A 132 5.87 16.64 2.73
CA ASP A 132 7.05 16.37 3.54
C ASP A 132 6.73 15.28 4.58
N ILE A 133 7.49 14.19 4.55
CA ILE A 133 7.44 13.14 5.56
C ILE A 133 8.66 13.27 6.45
N SER A 134 8.43 13.54 7.75
CA SER A 134 9.52 13.62 8.72
C SER A 134 10.15 12.24 8.92
N ILE A 135 11.46 12.14 8.68
CA ILE A 135 12.20 10.90 8.86
C ILE A 135 12.36 10.56 10.33
N VAL A 136 12.58 9.28 10.62
CA VAL A 136 12.99 8.84 11.94
C VAL A 136 14.46 9.24 12.16
N THR A 137 14.73 9.96 13.25
CA THR A 137 16.10 10.38 13.59
C THR A 137 16.99 9.16 13.78
N GLY A 138 18.12 9.11 13.09
CA GLY A 138 19.06 7.97 13.15
C GLY A 138 18.71 6.81 12.21
N ALA A 139 17.57 6.85 11.51
CA ALA A 139 17.15 5.84 10.55
C ALA A 139 16.76 6.48 9.19
N THR A 140 17.64 7.37 8.68
CA THR A 140 17.41 8.13 7.44
C THR A 140 17.21 7.21 6.24
N ILE A 141 18.11 6.24 6.02
CA ILE A 141 18.07 5.34 4.86
C ILE A 141 16.79 4.49 4.90
N THR A 142 16.45 3.94 6.06
CA THR A 142 15.23 3.18 6.31
C THR A 142 13.97 4.02 6.05
N SER A 143 13.93 5.24 6.59
CA SER A 143 12.79 6.15 6.40
C SER A 143 12.60 6.53 4.93
N GLU A 144 13.70 6.85 4.24
CA GLU A 144 13.69 7.17 2.81
C GLU A 144 13.25 5.97 1.97
N ALA A 145 13.62 4.74 2.35
CA ALA A 145 13.16 3.54 1.67
C ALA A 145 11.63 3.38 1.75
N VAL A 146 11.02 3.60 2.92
CA VAL A 146 9.55 3.57 3.07
C VAL A 146 8.88 4.68 2.27
N ILE A 147 9.39 5.91 2.34
CA ILE A 147 8.85 7.05 1.57
C ILE A 147 8.90 6.76 0.07
N ASN A 148 10.03 6.22 -0.42
CA ASN A 148 10.20 5.88 -1.82
C ASN A 148 9.29 4.72 -2.25
N ALA A 149 9.08 3.72 -1.39
CA ALA A 149 8.15 2.63 -1.67
C ALA A 149 6.69 3.12 -1.79
N VAL A 150 6.28 4.07 -0.95
CA VAL A 150 4.97 4.71 -1.07
C VAL A 150 4.87 5.54 -2.35
N ASN A 151 5.91 6.31 -2.69
CA ASN A 151 5.97 7.02 -3.98
C ASN A 151 5.85 6.07 -5.18
N ASP A 152 6.56 4.95 -5.19
CA ASP A 152 6.47 3.93 -6.25
C ASP A 152 5.03 3.41 -6.39
N ALA A 153 4.34 3.16 -5.28
CA ALA A 153 2.93 2.74 -5.27
C ALA A 153 2.00 3.84 -5.81
N MET A 154 2.19 5.10 -5.40
CA MET A 154 1.38 6.23 -5.86
C MET A 154 1.53 6.46 -7.37
N GLU A 155 2.76 6.44 -7.89
CA GLU A 155 3.02 6.56 -9.33
C GLU A 155 2.36 5.41 -10.10
N ASN A 156 2.50 4.19 -9.59
CA ASN A 156 1.88 3.02 -10.22
C ASN A 156 0.35 3.11 -10.19
N TYR A 157 -0.23 3.61 -9.09
CA TYR A 157 -1.67 3.84 -8.98
C TYR A 157 -2.17 4.81 -10.06
N LEU A 158 -1.46 5.92 -10.31
CA LEU A 158 -1.86 6.87 -11.37
C LEU A 158 -1.90 6.19 -12.76
N ARG A 159 -0.93 5.30 -13.04
CA ARG A 159 -0.93 4.49 -14.27
C ARG A 159 -2.12 3.53 -14.32
N ILE A 160 -2.39 2.83 -13.23
CA ILE A 160 -3.56 1.94 -13.09
C ILE A 160 -4.84 2.70 -13.34
N LYS A 161 -5.03 3.86 -12.69
CA LYS A 161 -6.21 4.72 -12.85
C LYS A 161 -6.45 5.08 -14.32
N LYS A 162 -5.37 5.50 -15.02
CA LYS A 162 -5.43 5.88 -16.43
C LYS A 162 -5.77 4.72 -17.37
N GLU A 163 -5.43 3.48 -17.03
CA GLU A 163 -5.63 2.33 -17.91
C GLU A 163 -6.89 1.52 -17.60
N GLU A 164 -7.23 1.35 -16.32
CA GLU A 164 -8.31 0.48 -15.86
C GLU A 164 -9.61 1.23 -15.56
N PHE A 165 -9.52 2.51 -15.19
CA PHE A 165 -10.64 3.28 -14.66
C PHE A 165 -11.01 4.51 -15.49
N LYS A 166 -10.46 4.65 -16.70
CA LYS A 166 -10.90 5.66 -17.66
C LYS A 166 -12.39 5.46 -17.97
N ARG A 167 -13.19 6.46 -17.61
CA ARG A 167 -14.46 6.77 -18.30
C ARG A 167 -14.17 7.50 -19.60
#